data_AF-A0A424L0G0-F1
#
_entry.id   AF-A0A424L0G0-F1
#
_cell.length_a   1.000
_cell.length_b   1.000
_cell.length_c   1.000
_cell.angle_alpha   90.00
_cell.angle_beta   90.00
_cell.angle_gamma   90.00
#
_symmetry.space_group_name_H-M   'P 1'
#
loop_
_entity.id
_entity.type
_entity.pdbx_description
1 polymer ?
#
loop_
_entity_poly.entity_id
_entity_poly.type
_entity_poly.pdbx_seq_one_letter_code
_entity_poly.pdbx_strand_id
1 'polypeptide(L)'
;MSDLEPVGEFGSAEWCEACGKAGAKMLEDAKLPIETAWGFSETYLYPPERMLEGGREISAFHFMVKDGQCSGGDGAPEECLALDGFHVSAVWGSICNQSRAIYDSVGQKERGADEGVMYQDIMAYVGRKDLWAKGKGGAAKSMNWPPEIVAAVTVGQGFHNVAASMQMPSPEYEGFPVTEKLVPIVSEMTDEQKDAFLGLLRIER
;
A
#
# COMPACT_ATOMS: atom_id res chain seq x y z
N MET A 1 0.90 -20.59 -6.93
CA MET A 1 -0.14 -19.83 -6.19
C MET A 1 0.20 -19.98 -4.72
N SER A 2 0.14 -18.90 -3.94
CA SER A 2 0.39 -18.98 -2.50
C SER A 2 -0.77 -19.70 -1.81
N ASP A 3 -0.50 -20.54 -0.83
CA ASP A 3 -1.53 -21.16 0.03
C ASP A 3 -2.15 -20.17 1.04
N LEU A 4 -1.99 -18.86 0.80
CA LEU A 4 -2.53 -17.79 1.62
C LEU A 4 -3.92 -17.44 1.13
N GLU A 5 -4.89 -17.52 2.03
CA GLU A 5 -6.26 -17.09 1.78
C GLU A 5 -6.42 -15.58 2.02
N PRO A 6 -7.33 -14.92 1.29
CA PRO A 6 -7.70 -13.55 1.59
C PRO A 6 -8.28 -13.43 3.00
N VAL A 7 -7.83 -12.42 3.75
CA VAL A 7 -8.24 -12.20 5.15
C VAL A 7 -9.02 -10.90 5.36
N GLY A 8 -8.98 -9.98 4.39
CA GLY A 8 -9.71 -8.73 4.46
C GLY A 8 -9.44 -7.81 3.27
N GLU A 9 -10.18 -6.71 3.19
CA GLU A 9 -9.98 -5.65 2.19
C GLU A 9 -8.69 -4.84 2.46
N PHE A 10 -8.18 -4.17 1.44
CA PHE A 10 -7.02 -3.28 1.58
C PHE A 10 -7.28 -2.18 2.62
N GLY A 11 -6.43 -2.10 3.63
CA GLY A 11 -6.59 -1.15 4.73
C GLY A 11 -7.59 -1.57 5.82
N SER A 12 -8.24 -2.73 5.73
CA SER A 12 -9.06 -3.28 6.82
C SER A 12 -8.18 -3.69 8.01
N ALA A 13 -8.77 -3.78 9.21
CA ALA A 13 -8.01 -4.15 10.41
C ALA A 13 -7.41 -5.57 10.28
N GLU A 14 -8.19 -6.51 9.77
CA GLU A 14 -7.77 -7.91 9.57
C GLU A 14 -6.62 -8.02 8.57
N TRP A 15 -6.71 -7.30 7.45
CA TRP A 15 -5.66 -7.31 6.43
C TRP A 15 -4.40 -6.60 6.90
N CYS A 16 -4.53 -5.44 7.56
CA CYS A 16 -3.40 -4.70 8.12
C CYS A 16 -2.66 -5.51 9.19
N GLU A 17 -3.41 -6.14 10.11
CA GLU A 17 -2.86 -7.02 11.14
C GLU A 17 -2.10 -8.21 10.54
N ALA A 18 -2.67 -8.86 9.52
CA ALA A 18 -2.03 -9.98 8.84
C ALA A 18 -0.77 -9.56 8.09
N CYS A 19 -0.80 -8.42 7.39
CA CYS A 19 0.36 -7.88 6.69
C CYS A 19 1.50 -7.52 7.65
N GLY A 20 1.19 -6.80 8.73
CA GLY A 20 2.19 -6.44 9.74
C GLY A 20 2.84 -7.67 10.38
N LYS A 21 2.04 -8.68 10.75
CA LYS A 21 2.56 -9.95 11.29
C LYS A 21 3.42 -10.71 10.28
N ALA A 22 3.01 -10.75 9.01
CA ALA A 22 3.78 -11.40 7.96
C ALA A 22 5.14 -10.70 7.75
N GLY A 23 5.16 -9.36 7.68
CA GLY A 23 6.38 -8.59 7.57
C GLY A 23 7.32 -8.81 8.76
N ALA A 24 6.79 -8.78 9.98
CA ALA A 24 7.56 -9.06 11.20
C ALA A 24 8.17 -10.46 11.20
N LYS A 25 7.39 -11.47 10.75
CA LYS A 25 7.88 -12.85 10.63
C LYS A 25 9.01 -12.98 9.61
N MET A 26 8.94 -12.26 8.48
CA MET A 26 10.03 -12.25 7.48
C MET A 26 11.32 -11.64 8.05
N LEU A 27 11.21 -10.58 8.86
CA LEU A 27 12.38 -10.01 9.57
C LEU A 27 12.96 -10.99 10.58
N GLU A 28 12.10 -11.68 11.34
CA GLU A 28 12.51 -12.70 12.31
C GLU A 28 13.27 -13.85 11.64
N ASP A 29 12.74 -14.37 10.53
CA ASP A 29 13.35 -15.46 9.76
C ASP A 29 14.71 -15.09 9.16
N ALA A 30 14.93 -13.80 8.88
CA ALA A 30 16.19 -13.29 8.37
C ALA A 30 17.32 -13.27 9.41
N LYS A 31 17.00 -13.42 10.71
CA LYS A 31 17.98 -13.44 11.81
C LYS A 31 18.94 -12.25 11.75
N LEU A 32 18.35 -11.06 11.62
CA LEU A 32 19.08 -9.80 11.54
C LEU A 32 19.94 -9.57 12.81
N PRO A 33 21.03 -8.79 12.70
CA PRO A 33 21.82 -8.41 13.87
C PRO A 33 20.98 -7.77 14.97
N ILE A 34 21.37 -7.96 16.24
CA ILE A 34 20.60 -7.49 17.39
C ILE A 34 20.50 -5.96 17.44
N GLU A 35 21.49 -5.27 16.90
CA GLU A 35 21.57 -3.82 16.77
C GLU A 35 20.73 -3.24 15.63
N THR A 36 20.12 -4.07 14.78
CA THR A 36 19.26 -3.59 13.71
C THR A 36 18.04 -2.90 14.31
N ALA A 37 17.87 -1.63 13.94
CA ALA A 37 16.75 -0.79 14.32
C ALA A 37 16.15 -0.16 13.07
N TRP A 38 15.04 -0.72 12.59
CA TRP A 38 14.41 -0.30 11.34
C TRP A 38 12.89 -0.52 11.38
N GLY A 39 12.13 0.41 10.79
CA GLY A 39 10.66 0.36 10.75
C GLY A 39 10.06 0.56 9.36
N PHE A 40 8.97 -0.15 9.11
CA PHE A 40 8.04 0.09 8.02
C PHE A 40 6.70 0.55 8.56
N SER A 41 6.10 1.59 7.96
CA SER A 41 4.68 1.86 8.16
C SER A 41 4.04 2.36 6.88
N GLU A 42 2.85 1.88 6.57
CA GLU A 42 2.02 2.40 5.48
C GLU A 42 0.68 2.86 6.05
N THR A 43 0.41 4.16 5.94
CA THR A 43 -0.83 4.81 6.40
C THR A 43 -1.68 5.21 5.20
N TYR A 44 -2.95 4.83 5.22
CA TYR A 44 -3.88 5.13 4.15
C TYR A 44 -4.65 6.41 4.44
N LEU A 45 -4.46 7.40 3.57
CA LEU A 45 -5.20 8.65 3.58
C LEU A 45 -6.55 8.43 2.91
N TYR A 46 -7.60 8.97 3.53
CA TYR A 46 -8.97 8.96 3.01
C TYR A 46 -9.54 7.56 2.71
N PRO A 47 -9.35 6.57 3.60
CA PRO A 47 -9.97 5.26 3.40
C PRO A 47 -11.50 5.37 3.52
N PRO A 48 -12.26 4.39 3.00
CA PRO A 48 -13.67 4.26 3.31
C PRO A 48 -13.91 4.18 4.82
N GLU A 49 -15.02 4.73 5.31
CA GLU A 49 -15.33 4.78 6.76
C GLU A 49 -15.29 3.40 7.41
N ARG A 50 -15.68 2.34 6.68
CA ARG A 50 -15.64 0.96 7.17
C ARG A 50 -14.23 0.47 7.55
N MET A 51 -13.18 1.06 7.00
CA MET A 51 -11.79 0.74 7.37
C MET A 51 -11.41 1.28 8.76
N LEU A 52 -12.22 2.19 9.30
CA LEU A 52 -12.05 2.85 10.59
C LEU A 52 -13.05 2.35 11.66
N GLU A 53 -13.83 1.30 11.34
CA GLU A 53 -14.74 0.67 12.29
C GLU A 53 -14.00 0.08 13.49
N GLY A 54 -14.74 -0.19 14.58
CA GLY A 54 -14.15 -0.75 15.81
C GLY A 54 -13.33 0.25 16.65
N GLY A 55 -13.44 1.55 16.37
CA GLY A 55 -12.74 2.61 17.11
C GLY A 55 -11.33 2.90 16.59
N ARG A 56 -11.04 2.46 15.36
CA ARG A 56 -9.74 2.64 14.71
C ARG A 56 -9.59 4.08 14.22
N GLU A 57 -8.60 4.81 14.71
CA GLU A 57 -8.38 6.21 14.32
C GLU A 57 -7.71 6.34 12.94
N ILE A 58 -6.91 5.35 12.56
CA ILE A 58 -6.16 5.32 11.30
C ILE A 58 -6.25 3.95 10.64
N SER A 59 -6.29 3.94 9.31
CA SER A 59 -6.10 2.73 8.51
C SER A 59 -4.62 2.65 8.16
N ALA A 60 -3.89 1.73 8.78
CA ALA A 60 -2.45 1.59 8.60
C ALA A 60 -1.98 0.20 9.02
N PHE A 61 -0.78 -0.19 8.59
CA PHE A 61 -0.05 -1.30 9.19
C PHE A 61 1.43 -0.98 9.31
N HIS A 62 2.10 -1.75 10.17
CA HIS A 62 3.53 -1.61 10.40
C HIS A 62 4.19 -2.95 10.63
N PHE A 63 5.50 -2.98 10.42
CA PHE A 63 6.38 -4.01 10.96
C PHE A 63 7.77 -3.41 11.17
N MET A 64 8.46 -3.87 12.20
CA MET A 64 9.74 -3.31 12.61
C MET A 64 10.63 -4.37 13.25
N VAL A 65 11.92 -4.07 13.31
CA VAL A 65 12.90 -4.76 14.13
C VAL A 65 13.61 -3.73 14.99
N LYS A 66 13.75 -4.03 16.28
CA LYS A 66 14.46 -3.19 17.24
C LYS A 66 14.94 -4.04 18.40
N ASP A 67 16.20 -3.87 18.80
CA ASP A 67 16.81 -4.61 19.94
C ASP A 67 16.64 -6.14 19.81
N GLY A 68 16.77 -6.65 18.58
CA GLY A 68 16.58 -8.07 18.24
C GLY A 68 15.13 -8.57 18.29
N GLN A 69 14.15 -7.70 18.52
CA GLN A 69 12.73 -8.06 18.54
C GLN A 69 12.04 -7.60 17.27
N CYS A 70 11.39 -8.54 16.57
CA CYS A 70 10.54 -8.24 15.43
C CYS A 70 9.09 -8.16 15.89
N SER A 71 8.39 -7.10 15.46
CA SER A 71 6.98 -6.89 15.78
C SER A 71 6.28 -6.23 14.61
N GLY A 72 4.96 -6.40 14.52
CA GLY A 72 4.16 -5.82 13.47
C GLY A 72 2.70 -6.18 13.64
N GLY A 73 1.85 -5.40 13.00
CA GLY A 73 0.41 -5.55 13.04
C GLY A 73 -0.30 -4.29 12.58
N ASP A 74 -1.53 -4.14 13.05
CA ASP A 74 -2.38 -3.01 12.75
C ASP A 74 -1.83 -1.67 13.28
N GLY A 75 -2.10 -0.60 12.54
CA GLY A 75 -1.73 0.77 12.92
C GLY A 75 -0.29 1.16 12.57
N ALA A 76 0.10 2.35 13.03
CA ALA A 76 1.43 2.92 12.86
C ALA A 76 1.91 3.51 14.21
N PRO A 77 2.38 2.67 15.14
CA PRO A 77 2.75 3.12 16.49
C PRO A 77 3.94 4.08 16.46
N GLU A 78 3.97 5.02 17.40
CA GLU A 78 5.04 6.02 17.52
C GLU A 78 6.43 5.38 17.59
N GLU A 79 6.55 4.23 18.25
CA GLU A 79 7.82 3.49 18.33
C GLU A 79 8.33 3.09 16.95
N CYS A 80 7.46 2.60 16.06
CA CYS A 80 7.84 2.28 14.69
C CYS A 80 8.16 3.54 13.90
N LEU A 81 7.36 4.61 14.04
CA LEU A 81 7.53 5.87 13.31
C LEU A 81 8.78 6.68 13.72
N ALA A 82 9.37 6.35 14.87
CA ALA A 82 10.59 6.93 15.40
C ALA A 82 11.86 6.23 14.90
N LEU A 83 11.74 5.01 14.36
CA LEU A 83 12.85 4.31 13.74
C LEU A 83 13.22 4.94 12.40
N ASP A 84 14.45 4.69 11.95
CA ASP A 84 14.78 4.90 10.55
C ASP A 84 14.09 3.83 9.70
N GLY A 85 13.76 4.15 8.45
CA GLY A 85 13.18 3.18 7.54
C GLY A 85 12.26 3.76 6.48
N PHE A 86 11.18 3.07 6.17
CA PHE A 86 10.22 3.49 5.16
C PHE A 86 8.84 3.72 5.76
N HIS A 87 8.50 4.99 5.91
CA HIS A 87 7.21 5.43 6.43
C HIS A 87 6.49 6.22 5.35
N VAL A 88 5.40 5.66 4.83
CA VAL A 88 4.63 6.24 3.74
C VAL A 88 3.19 6.47 4.16
N SER A 89 2.64 7.59 3.71
CA SER A 89 1.20 7.85 3.72
C SER A 89 0.73 7.91 2.27
N ALA A 90 -0.13 7.01 1.84
CA ALA A 90 -0.63 6.96 0.47
C ALA A 90 -2.13 7.28 0.44
N VAL A 91 -2.61 7.89 -0.65
CA VAL A 91 -4.07 8.02 -0.84
C VAL A 91 -4.64 6.63 -1.09
N TRP A 92 -5.57 6.18 -0.25
CA TRP A 92 -6.12 4.82 -0.31
C TRP A 92 -6.62 4.49 -1.72
N GLY A 93 -7.45 5.38 -2.28
CA GLY A 93 -8.03 5.22 -3.61
C GLY A 93 -7.02 5.29 -4.75
N SER A 94 -5.75 5.68 -4.52
CA SER A 94 -4.75 5.71 -5.58
C SER A 94 -3.96 4.42 -5.70
N ILE A 95 -4.01 3.53 -4.69
CA ILE A 95 -3.19 2.30 -4.67
C ILE A 95 -3.96 1.02 -4.36
N CYS A 96 -5.16 1.13 -3.76
CA CYS A 96 -5.91 0.00 -3.21
C CYS A 96 -6.04 -1.19 -4.18
N ASN A 97 -6.49 -0.96 -5.41
CA ASN A 97 -6.81 -2.05 -6.33
C ASN A 97 -5.55 -2.75 -6.87
N GLN A 98 -4.53 -1.98 -7.25
CA GLN A 98 -3.28 -2.52 -7.80
C GLN A 98 -2.33 -3.10 -6.75
N SER A 99 -2.54 -2.80 -5.46
CA SER A 99 -1.83 -3.48 -4.37
C SER A 99 -2.11 -4.99 -4.33
N ARG A 100 -3.24 -5.44 -4.90
CA ARG A 100 -3.59 -6.87 -5.01
C ARG A 100 -2.91 -7.58 -6.17
N ALA A 101 -2.29 -6.85 -7.10
CA ALA A 101 -1.64 -7.46 -8.24
C ALA A 101 -0.41 -8.26 -7.79
N ILE A 102 -0.35 -9.53 -8.21
CA ILE A 102 0.81 -10.39 -8.02
C ILE A 102 1.77 -10.19 -9.19
N TYR A 103 3.02 -9.86 -8.90
CA TYR A 103 4.02 -9.62 -9.92
C TYR A 103 5.45 -9.94 -9.47
N ASP A 104 6.33 -10.10 -10.46
CA ASP A 104 7.77 -10.08 -10.29
C ASP A 104 8.34 -8.68 -10.59
N SER A 105 9.66 -8.57 -10.72
CA SER A 105 10.32 -7.30 -11.04
C SER A 105 9.93 -6.69 -12.39
N VAL A 106 9.50 -7.51 -13.37
CA VAL A 106 9.02 -7.00 -14.67
C VAL A 106 7.63 -6.42 -14.47
N GLY A 107 6.74 -7.17 -13.82
CA GLY A 107 5.39 -6.70 -13.55
C GLY A 107 5.33 -5.49 -12.62
N GLN A 108 6.31 -5.31 -11.71
CA GLN A 108 6.44 -4.08 -10.92
C GLN A 108 6.69 -2.85 -11.80
N LYS A 109 7.55 -2.98 -12.82
CA LYS A 109 7.84 -1.88 -13.76
C LYS A 109 6.63 -1.58 -14.65
N GLU A 110 5.92 -2.61 -15.10
CA GLU A 110 4.67 -2.46 -15.84
C GLU A 110 3.63 -1.71 -15.01
N ARG A 111 3.39 -2.13 -13.76
CA ARG A 111 2.49 -1.44 -12.84
C ARG A 111 2.88 0.03 -12.67
N GLY A 112 4.17 0.33 -12.47
CA GLY A 112 4.63 1.71 -12.33
C GLY A 112 4.42 2.56 -13.58
N ALA A 113 4.54 1.96 -14.78
CA ALA A 113 4.23 2.64 -16.04
C ALA A 113 2.73 2.92 -16.17
N ASP A 114 1.88 1.93 -15.85
CA ASP A 114 0.43 2.06 -15.85
C ASP A 114 -0.05 3.14 -14.86
N GLU A 115 0.50 3.18 -13.64
CA GLU A 115 0.23 4.22 -12.65
C GLU A 115 0.62 5.60 -13.18
N GLY A 116 1.76 5.69 -13.89
CA GLY A 116 2.18 6.90 -14.58
C GLY A 116 1.12 7.41 -15.57
N VAL A 117 0.54 6.51 -16.38
CA VAL A 117 -0.55 6.85 -17.31
C VAL A 117 -1.80 7.28 -16.55
N MET A 118 -2.23 6.51 -15.54
CA MET A 118 -3.38 6.84 -14.68
C MET A 118 -3.27 8.25 -14.11
N TYR A 119 -2.12 8.62 -13.52
CA TYR A 119 -1.94 9.95 -12.96
C TYR A 119 -1.98 11.07 -14.01
N GLN A 120 -1.47 10.83 -15.23
CA GLN A 120 -1.55 11.79 -16.33
C GLN A 120 -3.00 11.97 -16.82
N ASP A 121 -3.73 10.87 -16.99
CA ASP A 121 -5.13 10.91 -17.42
C ASP A 121 -6.00 11.67 -16.41
N ILE A 122 -5.78 11.46 -15.10
CA ILE A 122 -6.48 12.23 -14.05
C ILE A 122 -6.17 13.73 -14.17
N MET A 123 -4.90 14.11 -14.33
CA MET A 123 -4.52 15.53 -14.47
C MET A 123 -5.11 16.16 -15.74
N ALA A 124 -5.12 15.42 -16.85
CA ALA A 124 -5.71 15.88 -18.11
C ALA A 124 -7.22 16.07 -17.97
N TYR A 125 -7.88 15.13 -17.29
CA TYR A 125 -9.33 15.17 -17.08
C TYR A 125 -9.77 16.30 -16.15
N VAL A 126 -9.04 16.53 -15.05
CA VAL A 126 -9.31 17.60 -14.08
C VAL A 126 -8.80 18.96 -14.58
N GLY A 127 -7.88 18.99 -15.55
CA GLY A 127 -7.28 20.21 -16.06
C GLY A 127 -6.26 20.85 -15.11
N ARG A 128 -5.70 20.09 -14.16
CA ARG A 128 -4.72 20.57 -13.14
C ARG A 128 -3.41 19.80 -13.21
N LYS A 129 -2.32 20.49 -13.57
CA LYS A 129 -0.97 19.90 -13.70
C LYS A 129 -0.20 19.80 -12.37
N ASP A 130 -0.66 20.48 -11.33
CA ASP A 130 -0.04 20.50 -10.00
C ASP A 130 -0.70 19.54 -9.00
N LEU A 131 -1.62 18.69 -9.48
CA LEU A 131 -2.47 17.83 -8.66
C LEU A 131 -1.66 16.90 -7.73
N TRP A 132 -0.52 16.42 -8.22
CA TRP A 132 0.38 15.49 -7.54
C TRP A 132 1.69 16.15 -7.08
N ALA A 133 1.72 17.49 -7.00
CA ALA A 133 2.90 18.20 -6.52
C ALA A 133 3.24 17.77 -5.08
N LYS A 134 4.52 17.85 -4.70
CA LYS A 134 5.01 17.44 -3.37
C LYS A 134 4.13 18.01 -2.25
N GLY A 135 3.55 17.13 -1.42
CA GLY A 135 2.61 17.48 -0.35
C GLY A 135 1.14 17.47 -0.75
N LYS A 136 0.83 17.18 -2.02
CA LYS A 136 -0.52 16.94 -2.57
C LYS A 136 -0.56 15.53 -3.17
N GLY A 137 -1.34 14.64 -2.56
CA GLY A 137 -1.17 13.19 -2.75
C GLY A 137 -0.08 12.66 -1.82
N GLY A 138 -0.12 11.35 -1.54
CA GLY A 138 0.66 10.71 -0.49
C GLY A 138 2.14 11.13 -0.37
N ALA A 139 2.70 11.00 0.83
CA ALA A 139 4.08 11.38 1.13
C ALA A 139 4.83 10.26 1.83
N ALA A 140 6.08 10.03 1.44
CA ALA A 140 7.03 9.27 2.24
C ALA A 140 7.79 10.21 3.18
N LYS A 141 7.73 9.96 4.49
CA LYS A 141 8.53 10.65 5.51
C LYS A 141 10.00 10.26 5.42
N SER A 142 10.26 8.99 5.12
CA SER A 142 11.60 8.41 4.94
C SER A 142 11.52 7.26 3.94
N MET A 143 12.64 6.97 3.28
CA MET A 143 12.78 5.87 2.32
C MET A 143 14.14 5.20 2.45
N ASN A 144 14.46 4.78 3.67
CA ASN A 144 15.64 3.97 3.92
C ASN A 144 15.30 2.48 3.84
N TRP A 145 15.98 1.76 2.96
CA TRP A 145 15.87 0.32 2.77
C TRP A 145 17.26 -0.30 2.78
N PRO A 146 17.80 -0.64 3.98
CA PRO A 146 19.09 -1.31 4.08
C PRO A 146 19.10 -2.64 3.31
N PRO A 147 20.22 -3.05 2.69
CA PRO A 147 20.29 -4.27 1.89
C PRO A 147 19.81 -5.53 2.61
N GLU A 148 20.09 -5.65 3.91
CA GLU A 148 19.66 -6.76 4.76
C GLU A 148 18.14 -6.80 4.96
N ILE A 149 17.49 -5.63 5.06
CA ILE A 149 16.03 -5.52 5.12
C ILE A 149 15.43 -5.88 3.77
N VAL A 150 15.99 -5.35 2.68
CA VAL A 150 15.56 -5.69 1.31
C VAL A 150 15.65 -7.20 1.10
N ALA A 151 16.78 -7.82 1.48
CA ALA A 151 16.97 -9.25 1.38
C ALA A 151 15.92 -10.01 2.19
N ALA A 152 15.63 -9.58 3.42
CA ALA A 152 14.62 -10.21 4.28
C ALA A 152 13.21 -10.18 3.68
N VAL A 153 12.77 -9.02 3.17
CA VAL A 153 11.40 -8.83 2.67
C VAL A 153 11.21 -9.25 1.21
N THR A 154 12.25 -9.69 0.52
CA THR A 154 12.18 -10.18 -0.88
C THR A 154 12.37 -11.69 -1.00
N VAL A 155 12.54 -12.42 0.11
CA VAL A 155 12.60 -13.89 0.11
C VAL A 155 11.33 -14.49 -0.48
N GLY A 156 11.50 -15.55 -1.28
CA GLY A 156 10.39 -16.31 -1.88
C GLY A 156 9.61 -15.45 -2.87
N GLN A 157 8.31 -15.27 -2.63
CA GLN A 157 7.47 -14.39 -3.44
C GLN A 157 7.60 -12.91 -3.08
N GLY A 158 8.29 -12.57 -1.98
CA GLY A 158 8.42 -11.22 -1.46
C GLY A 158 7.18 -10.72 -0.71
N PHE A 159 7.40 -9.72 0.16
CA PHE A 159 6.38 -9.16 1.05
C PHE A 159 5.18 -8.61 0.29
N HIS A 160 5.41 -7.89 -0.83
CA HIS A 160 4.33 -7.36 -1.66
C HIS A 160 3.34 -8.47 -2.07
N ASN A 161 3.84 -9.57 -2.62
CA ASN A 161 2.98 -10.67 -3.07
C ASN A 161 2.33 -11.41 -1.91
N VAL A 162 2.98 -11.50 -0.74
CA VAL A 162 2.34 -12.00 0.49
C VAL A 162 1.14 -11.13 0.87
N ALA A 163 1.31 -9.81 0.95
CA ALA A 163 0.24 -8.87 1.28
C ALA A 163 -0.90 -8.88 0.25
N ALA A 164 -0.54 -8.92 -1.04
CA ALA A 164 -1.47 -8.99 -2.15
C ALA A 164 -2.33 -10.26 -2.13
N SER A 165 -1.74 -11.43 -1.82
CA SER A 165 -2.47 -12.69 -1.70
C SER A 165 -3.49 -12.70 -0.56
N MET A 166 -3.24 -11.93 0.50
CA MET A 166 -4.15 -11.79 1.64
C MET A 166 -5.27 -10.77 1.37
N GLN A 167 -5.22 -10.03 0.26
CA GLN A 167 -6.13 -8.92 -0.02
C GLN A 167 -7.40 -9.38 -0.77
N MET A 168 -8.56 -9.04 -0.21
CA MET A 168 -9.84 -9.13 -0.91
C MET A 168 -10.03 -7.95 -1.89
N PRO A 169 -10.76 -8.16 -3.01
CA PRO A 169 -11.18 -7.04 -3.87
C PRO A 169 -11.96 -6.00 -3.08
N SER A 170 -11.70 -4.72 -3.37
CA SER A 170 -12.50 -3.61 -2.83
C SER A 170 -13.68 -3.28 -3.77
N PRO A 171 -14.90 -3.16 -3.25
CA PRO A 171 -16.12 -2.96 -4.04
C PRO A 171 -16.12 -1.65 -4.83
N GLU A 172 -15.37 -0.63 -4.40
CA GLU A 172 -15.28 0.66 -5.09
C GLU A 172 -14.69 0.57 -6.51
N TYR A 173 -13.98 -0.52 -6.83
CA TYR A 173 -13.38 -0.75 -8.15
C TYR A 173 -14.16 -1.77 -8.98
N GLU A 174 -15.29 -2.25 -8.49
CA GLU A 174 -16.13 -3.18 -9.25
C GLU A 174 -16.63 -2.52 -10.53
N GLY A 175 -16.37 -3.17 -11.67
CA GLY A 175 -16.76 -2.67 -12.99
C GLY A 175 -15.89 -1.53 -13.55
N PHE A 176 -14.85 -1.08 -12.85
CA PHE A 176 -13.88 -0.15 -13.44
C PHE A 176 -13.01 -0.85 -14.50
N PRO A 177 -12.71 -0.19 -15.63
CA PRO A 177 -11.69 -0.67 -16.54
C PRO A 177 -10.32 -0.58 -15.85
N VAL A 178 -9.57 -1.67 -15.88
CA VAL A 178 -8.26 -1.79 -15.20
C VAL A 178 -7.27 -2.55 -16.09
N THR A 179 -5.98 -2.26 -15.92
CA THR A 179 -4.90 -3.00 -16.59
C THR A 179 -4.74 -4.41 -16.00
N GLU A 180 -3.88 -5.23 -16.60
CA GLU A 180 -3.51 -6.53 -16.02
C GLU A 180 -2.91 -6.41 -14.60
N LYS A 181 -2.30 -5.26 -14.28
CA LYS A 181 -1.79 -4.95 -12.94
C LYS A 181 -2.83 -4.25 -12.06
N LEU A 182 -4.10 -4.32 -12.44
CA LEU A 182 -5.25 -3.77 -11.70
C LEU A 182 -5.18 -2.24 -11.51
N VAL A 183 -4.41 -1.54 -12.33
CA VAL A 183 -4.36 -0.07 -12.31
C VAL A 183 -5.57 0.46 -13.09
N PRO A 184 -6.36 1.40 -12.54
CA PRO A 184 -7.49 2.01 -13.24
C PRO A 184 -7.11 2.69 -14.57
N ILE A 185 -7.84 2.37 -15.65
CA ILE A 185 -7.67 2.97 -16.98
C ILE A 185 -8.66 4.13 -17.14
N VAL A 186 -8.25 5.31 -16.71
CA VAL A 186 -9.14 6.50 -16.60
C VAL A 186 -9.70 6.96 -17.95
N SER A 187 -8.94 6.80 -19.03
CA SER A 187 -9.37 7.11 -20.39
C SER A 187 -10.50 6.21 -20.91
N GLU A 188 -10.68 5.02 -20.34
CA GLU A 188 -11.76 4.08 -20.70
C GLU A 188 -12.98 4.18 -19.78
N MET A 189 -12.89 4.95 -18.69
CA MET A 189 -14.00 5.14 -17.76
C MET A 189 -15.11 6.00 -18.36
N THR A 190 -16.37 5.71 -18.00
CA THR A 190 -17.48 6.65 -18.17
C THR A 190 -17.29 7.87 -17.27
N ASP A 191 -18.01 8.96 -17.52
CA ASP A 191 -17.89 10.15 -16.68
C ASP A 191 -18.35 9.91 -15.24
N GLU A 192 -19.35 9.05 -15.04
CA GLU A 192 -19.78 8.60 -13.70
C GLU A 192 -18.67 7.80 -12.99
N GLN A 193 -17.99 6.91 -13.70
CA GLN A 193 -16.86 6.15 -13.14
C GLN A 193 -15.68 7.06 -12.80
N LYS A 194 -15.37 8.05 -13.65
CA LYS A 194 -14.33 9.05 -13.35
C LYS A 194 -14.71 9.87 -12.11
N ASP A 195 -15.96 10.30 -11.99
CA ASP A 195 -16.43 11.03 -10.80
C ASP A 195 -16.33 10.19 -9.53
N ALA A 196 -16.75 8.92 -9.60
CA ALA A 196 -16.58 7.97 -8.50
C ALA A 196 -15.10 7.81 -8.13
N PHE A 197 -14.22 7.64 -9.12
CA PHE A 197 -12.79 7.48 -8.88
C PHE A 197 -12.14 8.73 -8.27
N LEU A 198 -12.44 9.91 -8.79
CA LEU A 198 -11.98 11.18 -8.19
C LEU A 198 -12.45 11.34 -6.74
N GLY A 199 -13.65 10.86 -6.41
CA GLY A 199 -14.16 10.78 -5.04
C GLY A 199 -13.27 9.95 -4.12
N LEU A 200 -12.81 8.77 -4.56
CA LEU A 200 -11.88 7.92 -3.81
C LEU A 200 -10.52 8.60 -3.59
N LEU A 201 -10.12 9.47 -4.51
CA LEU A 201 -8.86 10.20 -4.45
C LEU A 201 -8.96 11.51 -3.66
N ARG A 202 -10.17 11.90 -3.22
CA ARG A 202 -10.49 13.22 -2.64
C ARG A 202 -10.07 14.38 -3.54
N ILE A 203 -10.29 14.22 -4.84
CA ILE A 203 -10.02 15.25 -5.83
C ILE A 203 -11.33 15.92 -6.22
N GLU A 204 -11.45 17.22 -5.92
CA GLU A 204 -12.55 18.05 -6.42
C GLU A 204 -12.30 18.44 -7.88
N ARG A 205 -13.33 18.41 -8.71
CA ARG A 205 -13.27 18.92 -10.10
C ARG A 205 -13.11 20.43 -10.15
#